data_AF-A0A8J2B9Y1-F1
#
_entry.id   AF-A0A8J2B9Y1-F1
#
_cell.length_a   1.000
_cell.length_b   1.000
_cell.length_c   1.000
_cell.angle_alpha   90.00
_cell.angle_beta   90.00
_cell.angle_gamma   90.00
#
_symmetry.space_group_name_H-M   'P 1'
#
loop_
_entity.id
_entity.type
_entity.pdbx_description
1 polymer ?
#
loop_
_entity_poly.entity_id
_entity_poly.type
_entity_poly.pdbx_seq_one_letter_code
_entity_poly.pdbx_strand_id
1 'polypeptide(L)' 'CNLSQQGIRGIAPLAAVSFRNVRVLDLSCNRLTTVLDQLQAELPCLEQLDLSFNIIDVVSRSRGKLE' A
#
# COMPACT_ATOMS: atom_id res chain seq x y z
N CYS A 1 2.32 -11.65 0.84
CA CYS A 1 3.35 -11.00 0.00
C CYS A 1 4.25 -10.20 0.92
N ASN A 2 5.57 -10.43 0.86
CA ASN A 2 6.53 -9.72 1.70
C ASN A 2 7.35 -8.76 0.82
N LEU A 3 7.21 -7.46 1.10
CA LEU A 3 7.93 -6.36 0.48
C LEU A 3 8.64 -5.49 1.54
N SER A 4 8.92 -6.07 2.70
CA SER A 4 9.66 -5.39 3.77
C SER A 4 11.10 -5.06 3.33
N GLN A 5 11.64 -3.96 3.86
CA GLN A 5 13.04 -3.54 3.64
C GLN A 5 13.45 -3.30 2.18
N GLN A 6 12.48 -3.02 1.29
CA GLN A 6 12.75 -2.77 -0.13
C GLN A 6 13.07 -1.29 -0.43
N GLY A 7 13.09 -0.42 0.60
CA GLY A 7 13.35 1.02 0.42
C GLY A 7 12.23 1.76 -0.31
N ILE A 8 11.01 1.21 -0.31
CA ILE A 8 9.85 1.76 -1.01
C ILE A 8 9.48 3.11 -0.38
N ARG A 9 9.36 4.15 -1.20
CA ARG A 9 9.01 5.53 -0.76
C ARG A 9 7.55 5.90 -0.98
N GLY A 10 6.88 5.20 -1.89
CA GLY A 10 5.47 5.40 -2.16
C GLY A 10 4.86 4.11 -2.72
N ILE A 11 3.62 3.87 -2.30
CA ILE A 11 2.73 2.85 -2.87
C ILE A 11 1.98 3.54 -4.00
N ALA A 12 2.60 3.62 -5.18
CA ALA A 12 1.86 3.82 -6.43
C ALA A 12 0.76 2.74 -6.52
N PRO A 13 -0.35 2.97 -7.24
CA PRO A 13 -1.52 2.11 -7.13
C PRO A 13 -1.12 0.65 -7.32
N LEU A 14 -1.17 -0.11 -6.22
CA LEU A 14 -0.94 -1.55 -6.16
C LEU A 14 -1.98 -2.31 -7.00
N ALA A 15 -2.97 -1.61 -7.56
CA ALA A 15 -3.94 -2.08 -8.54
C ALA A 15 -3.36 -2.72 -9.82
N ALA A 16 -2.04 -2.88 -9.95
CA ALA A 16 -1.50 -3.86 -10.88
C ALA A 16 -2.16 -5.22 -10.58
N VAL A 17 -2.81 -5.80 -11.59
CA VAL A 17 -3.67 -7.01 -11.54
C VAL A 17 -3.13 -8.13 -10.63
N SER A 18 -1.81 -8.21 -10.46
CA SER A 18 -1.09 -9.15 -9.58
C SER A 18 -1.43 -9.07 -8.08
N PHE A 19 -1.91 -7.94 -7.54
CA PHE A 19 -2.15 -7.81 -6.09
C PHE A 19 -3.61 -8.03 -5.65
N ARG A 20 -4.53 -8.27 -6.60
CA ARG A 20 -5.97 -8.45 -6.30
C ARG A 20 -6.27 -9.62 -5.36
N ASN A 21 -5.42 -10.64 -5.34
CA ASN A 21 -5.60 -11.84 -4.51
C ASN A 21 -4.74 -11.82 -3.23
N VAL A 22 -4.07 -10.71 -2.92
CA VAL A 22 -3.19 -10.63 -1.75
C VAL A 22 -4.02 -10.48 -0.49
N ARG A 23 -3.90 -11.45 0.41
CA ARG A 23 -4.56 -11.46 1.74
C ARG A 23 -3.69 -10.89 2.83
N VAL A 24 -2.38 -11.11 2.76
CA VAL A 24 -1.41 -10.60 3.72
C VAL A 24 -0.34 -9.83 2.97
N LEU A 25 -0.11 -8.57 3.33
CA LEU A 25 0.91 -7.71 2.74
C LEU A 25 1.80 -7.12 3.84
N ASP A 26 3.08 -7.44 3.78
CA ASP A 26 4.10 -6.87 4.66
C ASP A 26 4.90 -5.80 3.89
N LEU A 27 4.76 -4.54 4.32
CA LEU A 27 5.48 -3.38 3.83
C LEU A 27 6.33 -2.76 4.96
N SER A 28 6.64 -3.52 6.00
CA SER A 28 7.41 -3.04 7.14
C SER A 28 8.83 -2.60 6.76
N CYS A 29 9.43 -1.73 7.56
CA CYS A 29 10.81 -1.27 7.38
C CYS A 29 11.08 -0.64 6.00
N ASN A 30 10.10 0.05 5.42
CA ASN A 30 10.26 0.82 4.20
C ASN A 30 10.40 2.32 4.52
N ARG A 31 10.33 3.16 3.49
CA ARG A 31 10.45 4.63 3.63
C ARG A 31 9.16 5.31 3.17
N LEU A 32 8.01 4.65 3.37
CA LEU A 32 6.72 5.20 2.97
C LEU A 32 6.43 6.46 3.79
N THR A 33 6.25 7.58 3.09
CA THR A 33 5.85 8.86 3.69
C THR A 33 4.34 9.07 3.63
N THR A 34 3.69 8.39 2.69
CA THR A 34 2.27 8.52 2.37
C THR A 34 1.62 7.16 2.18
N VAL A 35 0.39 7.04 2.70
CA VAL A 35 -0.47 5.88 2.46
C VAL A 35 -1.74 6.34 1.74
N LEU A 36 -2.19 5.54 0.76
CA LEU A 36 -3.43 5.80 0.03
C LEU A 36 -4.64 5.38 0.88
N ASP A 37 -5.67 6.22 0.92
CA ASP A 37 -6.92 5.92 1.63
C ASP A 37 -7.78 4.84 0.94
N GLN A 38 -7.55 4.58 -0.36
CA GLN A 38 -8.27 3.56 -1.14
C GLN A 38 -7.51 2.24 -1.31
N LEU A 39 -6.59 1.90 -0.40
CA LEU A 39 -5.89 0.60 -0.41
C LEU A 39 -6.87 -0.59 -0.52
N GLN A 40 -8.04 -0.49 0.10
CA GLN A 40 -9.05 -1.54 0.08
C GLN A 40 -9.76 -1.69 -1.27
N ALA A 41 -9.84 -0.62 -2.07
CA ALA A 41 -10.35 -0.70 -3.44
C ALA A 41 -9.34 -1.39 -4.38
N GLU A 42 -8.05 -1.25 -4.10
CA GLU A 42 -6.97 -1.83 -4.91
C GLU A 42 -6.59 -3.26 -4.48
N LEU A 43 -6.75 -3.56 -3.20
CA LEU A 43 -6.44 -4.84 -2.58
C LEU A 43 -7.71 -5.43 -1.94
N PRO A 44 -8.71 -5.82 -2.74
CA PRO A 44 -10.04 -6.21 -2.24
C PRO A 44 -10.03 -7.45 -1.35
N CYS A 45 -9.00 -8.30 -1.47
CA CYS A 45 -8.85 -9.51 -0.66
C CYS A 45 -7.93 -9.33 0.56
N LEU A 46 -7.45 -8.11 0.85
CA LEU A 46 -6.50 -7.88 1.92
C LEU A 46 -7.15 -8.03 3.30
N GLU A 47 -6.54 -8.87 4.13
CA GLU A 47 -6.95 -9.17 5.50
C GLU A 47 -5.93 -8.65 6.51
N GLN A 48 -4.64 -8.59 6.13
CA GLN A 48 -3.56 -8.13 6.99
C GLN A 48 -2.58 -7.25 6.22
N LEU A 49 -2.24 -6.11 6.83
CA LEU A 49 -1.32 -5.13 6.30
C LEU A 49 -0.35 -4.70 7.40
N ASP A 50 0.94 -4.91 7.19
CA ASP A 50 2.00 -4.39 8.06
C ASP A 50 2.67 -3.16 7.42
N LEU A 51 2.60 -2.03 8.11
CA LEU A 51 3.23 -0.75 7.71
C LEU A 51 4.24 -0.27 8.77
N SER A 52 4.61 -1.11 9.73
CA SER A 52 5.52 -0.75 10.81
C SER A 52 6.89 -0.30 10.28
N PHE A 53 7.60 0.53 11.06
CA PHE A 53 8.92 1.05 10.69
C PHE A 53 8.95 1.78 9.32
N ASN A 54 7.88 2.50 9.02
CA ASN A 54 7.83 3.50 7.94
C ASN A 54 7.81 4.92 8.53
N ILE A 55 7.77 5.94 7.66
CA ILE A 55 7.78 7.36 8.02
C ILE A 55 6.48 8.05 7.58
N ILE A 56 5.35 7.37 7.79
CA ILE A 56 4.04 7.79 7.27
C ILE A 56 3.58 9.02 8.05
N ASP A 57 3.50 10.15 7.35
CA ASP A 57 3.08 11.44 7.91
C ASP A 57 1.71 11.88 7.37
N VAL A 58 1.36 11.43 6.15
CA VAL A 58 0.15 11.86 5.46
C VAL A 58 -0.62 10.66 4.90
N VAL A 59 -1.94 10.64 5.13
CA VAL A 59 -2.85 9.78 4.38
C VAL A 59 -3.35 10.57 3.17
N SER A 60 -2.90 10.18 1.98
CA SER A 60 -3.29 10.86 0.74
C SER A 60 -4.56 10.24 0.21
N ARG A 61 -5.55 11.09 -0.07
CA ARG A 61 -6.74 10.70 -0.82
C ARG A 61 -6.31 10.38 -2.24
N SER A 62 -6.46 9.15 -2.72
CA SER A 62 -6.34 8.93 -4.16
C SER A 62 -7.47 9.73 -4.81
N ARG A 63 -7.11 10.78 -5.55
CA ARG A 63 -8.05 11.40 -6.49
C ARG A 63 -8.31 10.30 -7.51
N GLY A 64 -9.37 9.53 -7.27
CA GLY A 64 -9.90 8.58 -8.24
C GLY A 64 -9.90 9.30 -9.57
N LYS A 65 -9.26 8.69 -10.56
CA LYS A 65 -9.16 9.20 -11.92
C LYS A 65 -10.59 9.57 -12.34
N LEU A 66 -10.89 10.88 -12.34
CA LEU A 66 -12.14 11.39 -12.87
C LEU A 66 -12.05 11.08 -14.37
N GLU A 67 -12.99 10.26 -14.83
CA GLU A 67 -13.36 10.20 -16.25
C GLU A 67 -13.76 11.57 -16.77
#